data_AF-A0A4V3Z5G7-F1
#
_entry.id   AF-A0A4V3Z5G7-F1
#
_cell.length_a   1.000
_cell.length_b   1.000
_cell.length_c   1.000
_cell.angle_alpha   90.00
_cell.angle_beta   90.00
_cell.angle_gamma   90.00
#
_symmetry.space_group_name_H-M   'P 1'
#
loop_
_entity.id
_entity.type
_entity.pdbx_description
1 polymer ?
#
loop_
_entity_poly.entity_id
_entity_poly.type
_entity_poly.pdbx_seq_one_letter_code
_entity_poly.pdbx_strand_id
1 'polypeptide(L)' 'MPADLVEAGASFVAVDRRDAGRVAAVLSEGADLLVDCLAFTRADADIVMPHLAGVGSTALLSSKAVYVRHREPPRSSVE' A
#
# COMPACT_ATOMS: atom_id res chain seq x y z
N MET A 1 -7.04 10.61 18.24
CA MET A 1 -7.67 10.88 16.94
C MET A 1 -8.43 12.19 17.06
N PRO A 2 -8.43 13.06 16.05
CA PRO A 2 -9.28 14.25 16.00
C PRO A 2 -10.75 13.94 16.32
N ALA A 3 -11.43 14.82 17.05
CA ALA A 3 -12.78 14.56 17.58
C ALA A 3 -13.83 14.45 16.46
N ASP A 4 -13.72 15.31 15.45
CA ASP A 4 -14.54 15.31 14.24
C ASP A 4 -14.50 13.97 13.49
N LEU A 5 -13.35 13.29 13.44
CA LEU A 5 -13.25 11.96 12.84
C LEU A 5 -13.94 10.88 13.67
N VAL A 6 -13.85 10.96 15.00
CA VAL A 6 -14.57 10.03 15.90
C VAL A 6 -16.07 10.20 15.73
N GLU A 7 -16.55 11.45 15.70
CA GLU A 7 -17.97 11.77 15.49
C GLU A 7 -18.48 11.29 14.13
N ALA A 8 -17.62 11.32 13.09
CA ALA A 8 -17.91 10.76 11.78
C ALA A 8 -17.86 9.21 11.73
N GLY A 9 -17.56 8.54 12.85
CA GLY A 9 -17.53 7.08 12.96
C GLY A 9 -16.20 6.45 12.55
N ALA A 10 -15.12 7.23 12.43
CA ALA A 10 -13.81 6.67 12.13
C ALA A 10 -13.28 5.82 13.30
N SER A 11 -12.51 4.79 12.95
CA SER A 11 -11.69 4.02 13.88
C SER A 11 -10.22 4.19 13.51
N PHE A 12 -9.33 4.04 14.49
CA PHE A 12 -7.88 4.13 14.27
C PHE A 12 -7.20 2.86 14.75
N VAL A 13 -6.33 2.31 13.91
CA VAL A 13 -5.49 1.16 14.23
C VAL A 13 -4.03 1.54 14.08
N ALA A 14 -3.28 1.49 15.19
CA ALA A 14 -1.83 1.70 15.17
C ALA A 14 -1.12 0.45 14.65
N VAL A 15 -0.52 0.55 13.46
CA VAL A 15 0.22 -0.52 12.79
C VAL A 15 1.49 0.05 12.19
N ASP A 16 2.62 -0.65 12.36
CA ASP A 16 3.79 -0.43 11.52
C ASP A 16 3.52 -1.06 10.16
N ARG A 17 3.58 -0.26 9.10
CA ARG A 17 3.33 -0.74 7.74
C ARG A 17 4.28 -1.87 7.33
N ARG A 18 5.50 -1.91 7.88
CA ARG A 18 6.49 -2.96 7.57
C ARG A 18 6.13 -4.31 8.21
N ASP A 19 5.20 -4.32 9.17
CA ASP A 19 4.63 -5.53 9.71
C ASP A 19 3.50 -6.02 8.80
N ALA A 20 3.89 -6.79 7.77
CA ALA A 20 2.96 -7.34 6.78
C ALA A 20 1.83 -8.17 7.42
N GLY A 21 2.10 -8.87 8.53
CA GLY A 21 1.10 -9.67 9.24
C GLY A 21 0.01 -8.80 9.87
N ARG A 22 0.40 -7.68 10.49
CA ARG A 22 -0.55 -6.73 11.07
C ARG A 22 -1.29 -5.91 10.00
N VAL A 23 -0.64 -5.58 8.89
CA VAL A 23 -1.33 -4.95 7.75
C VAL A 23 -2.37 -5.89 7.16
N ALA A 24 -2.03 -7.17 6.98
CA ALA A 24 -2.98 -8.18 6.51
C ALA A 24 -4.20 -8.32 7.43
N ALA A 25 -3.98 -8.33 8.75
CA ALA A 25 -5.07 -8.41 9.73
C ALA A 25 -6.00 -7.19 9.70
N VAL A 26 -5.49 -5.99 9.40
CA VAL A 26 -6.34 -4.80 9.24
C VAL A 26 -7.15 -4.87 7.94
N LEU A 27 -6.57 -5.41 6.88
CA LEU A 27 -7.23 -5.49 5.57
C LEU A 27 -8.15 -6.73 5.43
N SER A 28 -8.10 -7.70 6.34
CA SER A 28 -8.83 -8.96 6.21
C SER A 28 -10.34 -8.84 6.24
N GLU A 29 -10.87 -7.77 6.83
CA GLU A 29 -12.31 -7.47 6.82
C GLU A 29 -12.80 -6.98 5.44
N GLY A 30 -11.88 -6.62 4.54
CA GLY A 30 -12.17 -6.02 3.25
C GLY A 30 -12.58 -4.55 3.37
N ALA A 31 -12.80 -3.90 2.23
CA ALA A 31 -13.28 -2.53 2.16
C ALA A 31 -13.92 -2.24 0.80
N ASP A 32 -14.90 -1.33 0.75
CA ASP A 32 -15.38 -0.83 -0.55
C ASP A 32 -14.31 0.00 -1.26
N LEU A 33 -13.52 0.76 -0.50
CA LEU A 33 -12.42 1.60 -1.00
C LEU A 33 -11.21 1.55 -0.06
N LEU A 34 -10.05 1.24 -0.62
CA LEU A 34 -8.75 1.44 0.03
C LEU A 34 -8.05 2.66 -0.56
N VAL A 35 -7.65 3.59 0.31
CA VAL A 35 -6.78 4.71 -0.05
C VAL A 35 -5.43 4.51 0.62
N ASP A 36 -4.40 4.26 -0.19
CA ASP A 36 -3.04 4.06 0.30
C ASP A 36 -2.20 5.33 0.09
N CYS A 37 -1.91 6.03 1.19
CA CYS A 37 -1.12 7.25 1.19
C CYS A 37 0.38 7.03 1.50
N LEU A 38 0.82 5.78 1.63
CA LEU A 38 2.16 5.43 2.12
C LEU A 38 3.00 4.66 1.09
N ALA A 39 2.55 4.59 -0.16
CA ALA A 39 3.28 3.91 -1.24
C ALA A 39 4.41 4.80 -1.79
N PHE A 40 5.56 4.87 -1.11
CA PHE A 40 6.71 5.66 -1.56
C PHE A 40 7.65 4.89 -2.47
N THR A 41 7.79 3.59 -2.24
CA THR A 41 8.62 2.66 -3.00
C THR A 41 7.78 1.52 -3.57
N ARG A 42 8.36 0.73 -4.48
CA ARG A 42 7.71 -0.49 -4.97
C ARG A 42 7.44 -1.50 -3.84
N ALA A 43 8.37 -1.62 -2.89
CA ALA A 43 8.22 -2.51 -1.74
C ALA A 43 7.02 -2.11 -0.87
N ASP A 44 6.74 -0.81 -0.73
CA ASP A 44 5.57 -0.36 0.02
C ASP A 44 4.26 -0.82 -0.65
N ALA A 45 4.17 -0.73 -1.98
CA ALA A 45 2.99 -1.20 -2.72
C ALA A 45 2.83 -2.72 -2.63
N ASP A 46 3.93 -3.48 -2.70
CA ASP A 46 3.92 -4.93 -2.66
C ASP A 46 3.37 -5.50 -1.34
N ILE A 47 3.38 -4.72 -0.24
CA ILE A 47 2.78 -5.12 1.06
C ILE A 47 1.25 -5.22 0.97
N VAL A 48 0.60 -4.36 0.17
CA VAL A 48 -0.85 -4.22 0.14
C VAL A 48 -1.47 -5.01 -1.02
N MET A 49 -0.73 -5.14 -2.13
CA MET A 49 -1.16 -5.84 -3.35
C MET A 49 -1.83 -7.22 -3.11
N PRO A 50 -1.33 -8.10 -2.23
CA PRO A 50 -1.95 -9.41 -2.01
C PRO A 50 -3.37 -9.36 -1.42
N HIS A 51 -3.75 -8.23 -0.81
CA HIS A 51 -5.00 -8.08 -0.07
C HIS A 51 -6.09 -7.37 -0.88
N LEU A 52 -5.77 -6.84 -2.06
CA LEU A 52 -6.70 -6.05 -2.86
C LEU A 52 -7.88 -6.85 -3.43
N ALA A 53 -7.81 -8.18 -3.43
CA ALA A 53 -8.93 -9.02 -3.87
C ALA A 53 -10.19 -8.86 -3.00
N GLY A 54 -10.01 -8.50 -1.72
CA GLY A 54 -11.12 -8.21 -0.80
C GLY A 54 -11.59 -6.76 -0.83
N VAL A 55 -11.07 -5.94 -1.76
CA VAL A 55 -11.33 -4.50 -1.82
C VAL A 55 -12.06 -4.16 -3.12
N GLY A 56 -13.17 -3.43 -3.03
CA GLY A 56 -13.97 -3.03 -4.20
C GLY A 56 -13.23 -2.08 -5.16
N SER A 57 -12.46 -1.14 -4.62
CA SER A 57 -11.64 -0.19 -5.39
C SER A 57 -10.40 0.25 -4.61
N THR A 58 -9.31 0.60 -5.31
CA THR A 58 -8.05 1.02 -4.67
C THR A 58 -7.50 2.28 -5.33
N ALA A 59 -7.17 3.27 -4.51
CA ALA A 59 -6.44 4.47 -4.90
C ALA A 59 -5.08 4.49 -4.20
N LEU A 60 -3.99 4.49 -4.98
CA LEU A 60 -2.63 4.61 -4.46
C LEU A 60 -2.13 6.04 -4.69
N LEU A 61 -1.83 6.76 -3.62
CA LEU A 61 -1.09 8.02 -3.71
C LEU A 61 0.39 7.67 -3.64
N SER A 62 1.05 7.71 -4.79
CA SER A 62 2.44 7.31 -4.94
C SER A 62 3.36 8.48 -5.25
N SER A 63 4.64 8.28 -4.96
CA SER A 63 5.70 9.11 -5.54
C SER A 63 6.16 8.51 -6.88
N LYS A 64 6.80 9.33 -7.74
CA LYS A 64 7.45 8.84 -8.98
C LYS A 64 8.42 7.68 -8.71
N ALA A 65 8.98 7.60 -7.49
CA ALA A 65 9.93 6.57 -7.09
C ALA A 65 9.34 5.15 -7.03
N VAL A 66 8.01 5.01 -6.95
CA VAL A 66 7.33 3.69 -6.99
C VAL A 66 7.45 3.04 -8.38
N TYR A 67 7.50 3.85 -9.44
CA TYR A 67 7.44 3.38 -10.83
C TYR A 67 8.81 3.21 -11.48
N VAL A 68 9.91 3.50 -10.77
CA VAL A 68 11.25 3.35 -11.35
C VAL A 68 11.54 1.85 -11.47
N ARG A 69 11.44 1.31 -12.70
CA ARG A 69 12.02 0.00 -12.99
C ARG A 69 13.54 0.09 -12.80
N HIS A 70 14.14 -0.93 -12.18
CA HIS A 70 15.57 -1.16 -12.35
C HIS A 70 15.86 -1.22 -13.85
N ARG A 71 16.68 -0.27 -14.31
CA ARG A 71 17.25 -0.31 -15.65
C ARG A 71 18.15 -1.55 -15.68
N GLU A 72 17.81 -2.54 -16.49
CA GLU A 72 18.72 -3.65 -16.77
C GLU A 72 20.06 -3.05 -17.24
N PRO A 73 21.20 -3.59 -16.75
CA PRO A 73 22.47 -3.28 -17.38
C PRO A 73 22.41 -3.70 -18.85
N PRO A 74 23.05 -2.96 -19.77
CA PRO A 74 23.07 -3.35 -21.18
C PRO A 74 23.59 -4.78 -21.30
N ARG A 75 22.89 -5.63 -22.07
CA ARG A 75 23.37 -6.98 -22.37
C ARG A 75 24.75 -6.86 -23.01
N SER A 76 25.74 -7.47 -22.37
CA SER A 76 27.08 -7.64 -22.92
C SER A 76 26.94 -8.25 -24.32
N SER A 77 27.31 -7.50 -25.36
CA SER A 77 27.58 -8.08 -26.67
C SER A 77 28.73 -9.07 -26.49
N VAL A 78 28.43 -10.36 -26.61
CA VAL A 78 29.47 -11.37 -26.76
C VAL A 78 29.98 -11.20 -28.19
N GLU A 79 31.25 -10.80 -28.31
CA GLU A 79 32.02 -10.83 -29.56
C GLU A 79 32.26 -12.27 -30.03
#